data_AF-A0A9E2Q0Q5-F1
#
_entry.id   AF-A0A9E2Q0Q5-F1
#
_cell.length_a   1.000
_cell.length_b   1.000
_cell.length_c   1.000
_cell.angle_alpha   90.00
_cell.angle_beta   90.00
_cell.angle_gamma   90.00
#
_symmetry.space_group_name_H-M   'P 1'
#
loop_
_entity.id
_entity.type
_entity.pdbx_description
1 polymer ?
#
loop_
_entity_poly.entity_id
_entity_poly.type
_entity_poly.pdbx_seq_one_letter_code
_entity_poly.pdbx_strand_id
1 'polypeptide(L)'
;NTVNPRRARIRVMRDGNRYYPVIAGPFVDAACTSKQFIVIGDQTYDMCALCRASCPQKPYFIEAETGIPLKCDFCGIPPSPSCVRWCNSGALELVED
;
A
#
# COMPACT_ATOMS: atom_id res chain seq x y z
N ASN A 1 -17.96 8.01 13.32
CA ASN A 1 -16.94 7.63 12.32
C ASN A 1 -16.18 6.41 12.80
N THR A 2 -16.36 5.27 12.13
CA THR A 2 -15.60 4.05 12.42
C THR A 2 -14.37 4.02 11.52
N VAL A 3 -13.18 3.88 12.09
CA VAL A 3 -11.92 3.79 11.35
C VAL A 3 -11.56 2.31 11.17
N ASN A 4 -11.42 1.85 9.93
CA ASN A 4 -11.00 0.48 9.61
C ASN A 4 -9.71 0.50 8.77
N PRO A 5 -8.54 0.22 9.37
CA PRO A 5 -7.26 0.16 8.65
C PRO A 5 -7.22 -0.86 7.50
N ARG A 6 -8.12 -1.86 7.48
CA ARG A 6 -8.22 -2.81 6.36
C ARG A 6 -8.82 -2.20 5.09
N ARG A 7 -9.53 -1.07 5.21
CA ARG A 7 -10.07 -0.31 4.07
C ARG A 7 -9.15 0.84 3.61
N ALA A 8 -7.96 0.97 4.21
CA ALA A 8 -7.02 2.01 3.84
C ALA A 8 -6.40 1.76 2.46
N ARG A 9 -6.26 2.84 1.67
CA ARG A 9 -5.59 2.83 0.35
C ARG A 9 -4.08 3.03 0.45
N ILE A 10 -3.55 3.06 1.68
CA ILE A 10 -2.12 3.07 2.02
C ILE A 10 -1.92 2.15 3.21
N ARG A 11 -0.84 1.38 3.22
CA ARG A 11 -0.51 0.47 4.31
C ARG A 11 0.96 0.58 4.66
N VAL A 12 1.26 0.72 5.95
CA VAL A 12 2.65 0.67 6.43
C VAL A 12 3.01 -0.78 6.64
N MET A 13 3.92 -1.28 5.84
CA MET A 13 4.49 -2.60 5.99
C MET A 13 5.60 -2.53 7.03
N ARG A 14 5.56 -3.44 8.00
CA ARG A 14 6.53 -3.51 9.09
C ARG A 14 7.33 -4.79 8.96
N ASP A 15 8.65 -4.65 8.92
CA ASP A 15 9.59 -5.76 8.90
C ASP A 15 10.72 -5.49 9.90
N GLY A 16 10.58 -6.04 11.11
CA GLY A 16 11.41 -5.69 12.26
C GLY A 16 11.26 -4.21 12.63
N ASN A 17 12.39 -3.48 12.54
CA ASN A 17 12.47 -2.03 12.77
C ASN A 17 12.32 -1.20 11.48
N ARG A 18 11.97 -1.84 10.36
CA ARG A 18 11.77 -1.18 9.07
C ARG A 18 10.28 -0.93 8.85
N TYR A 19 9.95 0.27 8.39
CA TYR A 19 8.59 0.72 8.14
C TYR A 19 8.53 1.35 6.76
N TYR A 20 7.80 0.73 5.84
CA TYR A 20 7.69 1.23 4.47
C TYR A 20 6.22 1.41 4.09
N PRO A 21 5.75 2.65 3.88
CA PRO A 21 4.39 2.92 3.42
C PRO A 21 4.24 2.52 1.95
N VAL A 22 3.22 1.71 1.66
CA VAL A 22 2.90 1.26 0.31
C VAL A 22 1.47 1.69 -0.01
N ILE A 23 1.30 2.42 -1.12
CA ILE A 23 -0.01 2.86 -1.60
C ILE A 23 -0.63 1.82 -2.54
N ALA A 24 -1.95 1.65 -2.43
CA ALA A 24 -2.73 0.76 -3.26
C ALA A 24 -2.65 1.18 -4.74
N GLY A 25 -2.35 0.23 -5.61
CA GLY A 25 -2.19 0.40 -7.05
C GLY A 25 -3.31 -0.28 -7.85
N PRO A 26 -3.04 -0.69 -9.10
CA PRO A 26 -4.02 -1.36 -9.94
C PRO A 26 -4.50 -2.70 -9.37
N PHE A 27 -5.73 -3.08 -9.73
CA PHE A 27 -6.23 -4.44 -9.55
C PHE A 27 -5.58 -5.39 -10.55
N VAL A 28 -5.34 -6.62 -10.11
CA VAL A 28 -4.95 -7.74 -10.96
C VAL A 28 -5.84 -8.94 -10.63
N ASP A 29 -6.30 -9.63 -11.66
CA ASP A 29 -7.19 -10.80 -11.55
C ASP A 29 -6.44 -12.10 -11.24
N ALA A 30 -5.15 -12.16 -11.59
CA ALA A 30 -4.28 -13.30 -11.32
C ALA A 30 -3.11 -12.95 -10.38
N ALA A 31 -2.61 -13.98 -9.68
CA ALA A 31 -1.36 -13.91 -8.94
C ALA A 31 -0.16 -14.21 -9.84
N CYS A 32 1.02 -13.72 -9.46
CA CYS A 32 2.27 -14.13 -10.11
C CYS A 32 2.51 -15.63 -9.91
N THR A 33 3.04 -16.30 -10.94
CA THR A 33 3.43 -17.71 -10.86
C THR A 33 4.57 -17.95 -9.86
N SER A 34 5.43 -16.95 -9.68
CA SER A 34 6.51 -16.97 -8.71
C SER A 34 6.43 -15.77 -7.78
N LYS A 35 6.63 -16.04 -6.49
CA LYS A 35 6.91 -15.02 -5.48
C LYS A 35 8.40 -14.97 -5.27
N GLN A 36 8.95 -13.78 -5.11
CA GLN A 36 10.38 -13.59 -4.95
C GLN A 36 10.64 -12.67 -3.78
N PHE A 37 11.80 -12.86 -3.17
CA PHE A 37 12.41 -11.89 -2.29
C PHE A 37 13.42 -11.09 -3.09
N ILE A 38 13.55 -9.81 -2.80
CA ILE A 38 14.59 -8.94 -3.36
C ILE A 38 15.56 -8.54 -2.26
N VAL A 39 16.85 -8.52 -2.59
CA VAL A 39 17.89 -7.99 -1.70
C VAL A 39 18.22 -6.57 -2.16
N ILE A 40 18.11 -5.60 -1.27
CA ILE A 40 18.47 -4.20 -1.50
C ILE A 40 19.48 -3.82 -0.41
N GLY A 41 20.72 -3.56 -0.80
CA GLY A 41 21.83 -3.44 0.16
C GLY A 41 22.08 -4.77 0.87
N ASP A 42 22.09 -4.75 2.19
CA ASP A 42 22.22 -5.93 3.07
C ASP A 42 20.87 -6.46 3.57
N GLN A 43 19.76 -5.95 3.02
CA GLN A 43 18.41 -6.22 3.51
C GLN A 43 17.60 -7.03 2.50
N THR A 44 16.92 -8.07 2.99
CA THR A 44 15.97 -8.87 2.21
C THR A 44 14.54 -8.34 2.41
N TYR A 45 13.77 -8.25 1.32
CA TYR A 45 12.39 -7.78 1.29
C TYR A 45 11.51 -8.78 0.55
N ASP A 46 10.31 -9.02 1.09
CA ASP A 46 9.24 -9.70 0.35
C ASP A 46 8.73 -8.76 -0.75
N MET A 47 8.88 -9.14 -2.03
CA MET A 47 8.38 -8.30 -3.12
C MET A 47 6.86 -8.16 -3.09
N CYS A 48 6.11 -9.14 -2.56
CA CYS A 48 4.67 -8.99 -2.40
C CYS A 48 4.34 -7.83 -1.45
N ALA A 49 5.15 -7.64 -0.40
CA ALA A 49 4.98 -6.55 0.56
C ALA A 49 5.23 -5.17 -0.05
N LEU A 50 6.14 -5.07 -1.02
CA LEU A 50 6.41 -3.84 -1.77
C LEU A 50 5.41 -3.62 -2.93
N CYS A 51 4.79 -4.70 -3.40
CA CYS A 51 3.89 -4.66 -4.54
C CYS A 51 2.61 -3.87 -4.23
N ARG A 52 2.30 -2.89 -5.07
CA ARG A 52 1.12 -2.03 -4.95
C ARG A 52 -0.18 -2.70 -5.40
N ALA A 53 -0.12 -3.80 -6.16
CA ALA A 53 -1.32 -4.37 -6.77
C ALA A 53 -2.34 -4.86 -5.74
N SER A 54 -3.62 -4.63 -6.00
CA SER A 54 -4.72 -5.36 -5.35
C SER A 54 -4.81 -6.74 -5.99
N CYS A 55 -4.14 -7.72 -5.38
CA CYS A 55 -3.90 -9.05 -5.93
C CYS A 55 -4.61 -10.12 -5.08
N PRO A 56 -5.21 -11.16 -5.69
CA PRO A 56 -5.94 -12.21 -4.96
C PRO A 56 -5.08 -12.97 -3.93
N GLN A 57 -3.75 -12.89 -4.04
CA GLN A 57 -2.83 -13.59 -3.16
C GLN A 57 -2.53 -12.84 -1.84
N LYS A 58 -2.83 -11.55 -1.77
CA LYS A 58 -2.43 -10.66 -0.66
C LYS A 58 -3.67 -10.21 0.13
N PRO A 59 -3.62 -10.18 1.47
CA PRO A 59 -4.77 -9.80 2.30
C PRO A 59 -4.94 -8.28 2.45
N TYR A 60 -4.27 -7.46 1.62
CA TYR A 60 -4.28 -6.01 1.68
C TYR A 60 -4.58 -5.39 0.32
N PHE A 61 -5.05 -4.15 0.35
CA PHE A 61 -5.64 -3.44 -0.80
C PHE A 61 -6.89 -4.11 -1.37
N ILE A 62 -7.55 -4.95 -0.57
CA ILE A 62 -8.85 -5.55 -0.84
C ILE A 62 -9.70 -5.33 0.41
N GLU A 63 -10.92 -4.85 0.24
CA GLU A 63 -11.88 -4.74 1.33
C GLU A 63 -12.23 -6.14 1.86
N ALA A 64 -12.06 -6.34 3.16
CA ALA A 64 -12.14 -7.67 3.77
C ALA A 64 -13.55 -8.27 3.73
N GLU A 65 -14.55 -7.40 3.79
CA GLU A 65 -15.96 -7.76 3.91
C GLU A 65 -16.59 -8.02 2.54
N THR A 66 -16.16 -7.28 1.51
CA THR A 66 -16.78 -7.29 0.17
C THR A 66 -15.90 -7.91 -0.91
N GLY A 67 -14.60 -8.04 -0.67
CA GLY A 67 -13.63 -8.44 -1.68
C GLY A 67 -13.32 -7.36 -2.72
N ILE A 68 -13.81 -6.12 -2.53
CA ILE A 68 -13.62 -5.04 -3.50
C ILE A 68 -12.16 -4.57 -3.51
N PRO A 69 -11.49 -4.55 -4.69
CA PRO A 69 -10.16 -3.98 -4.85
C PRO A 69 -10.11 -2.51 -4.46
N LEU A 70 -9.08 -2.12 -3.71
CA LEU A 70 -8.82 -0.75 -3.31
C LEU A 70 -7.71 -0.17 -4.19
N LYS A 71 -7.84 1.10 -4.55
CA LYS A 71 -6.83 1.86 -5.30
C LYS A 71 -6.69 3.25 -4.71
N CYS A 72 -5.46 3.75 -4.59
CA CYS A 72 -5.22 5.13 -4.19
C CYS A 72 -5.57 6.08 -5.34
N ASP A 73 -6.34 7.11 -5.01
CA ASP A 73 -6.83 8.16 -5.89
C ASP A 73 -6.30 9.53 -5.47
N PHE A 74 -5.25 9.57 -4.64
CA PHE A 74 -4.70 10.79 -4.03
C PHE A 74 -5.74 11.67 -3.32
N CYS A 75 -6.82 11.05 -2.84
CA CYS A 75 -7.97 11.72 -2.23
C CYS A 75 -8.70 12.70 -3.16
N GLY A 76 -8.71 12.43 -4.46
CA GLY A 76 -9.53 13.14 -5.45
C GLY A 76 -8.74 14.07 -6.37
N ILE A 77 -9.47 14.88 -7.12
CA ILE A 77 -8.94 15.89 -8.05
C ILE A 77 -9.59 17.23 -7.65
N PRO A 78 -8.82 18.24 -7.22
CA PRO A 78 -7.35 18.23 -7.09
C PRO A 78 -6.86 17.28 -5.97
N PRO A 79 -5.63 16.75 -6.06
CA PRO A 79 -5.06 15.88 -5.03
C PRO A 79 -5.04 16.54 -3.64
N SER A 80 -5.53 15.84 -2.61
CA SER A 80 -5.51 16.30 -1.21
C SER A 80 -5.28 15.14 -0.25
N PRO A 81 -4.11 14.48 -0.32
CA PRO A 81 -3.85 13.22 0.36
C PRO A 81 -3.88 13.37 1.89
N SER A 82 -4.89 12.78 2.51
CA SER A 82 -5.03 12.80 3.97
C SER A 82 -3.87 12.10 4.68
N CYS A 83 -3.28 11.07 4.07
CA CYS A 83 -2.12 10.39 4.63
C CYS A 83 -0.89 11.30 4.78
N VAL A 84 -0.69 12.26 3.87
CA VAL A 84 0.37 13.28 3.97
C VAL A 84 0.05 14.24 5.12
N ARG A 85 -1.17 14.81 5.13
CA ARG A 85 -1.62 15.76 6.17
C ARG A 85 -1.47 15.23 7.59
N TRP A 86 -1.74 13.95 7.80
CA TRP A 86 -1.69 13.32 9.13
C TRP A 86 -0.34 12.67 9.46
N CYS A 87 0.64 12.71 8.54
CA CYS A 87 1.98 12.17 8.77
C CYS A 87 2.86 13.18 9.52
N ASN A 88 2.75 13.20 10.85
CA ASN A 88 3.51 14.14 11.70
C ASN A 88 5.04 14.01 11.59
N SER A 89 5.55 12.88 11.10
CA SER A 89 6.99 12.68 10.89
C SER A 89 7.52 13.30 9.60
N GLY A 90 6.64 13.77 8.70
CA GLY A 90 7.04 14.25 7.37
C GLY A 90 7.58 13.16 6.45
N ALA A 91 7.26 11.88 6.70
CA ALA A 91 7.74 10.77 5.89
C ALA A 91 7.00 10.62 4.54
N LEU A 92 5.92 11.39 4.35
CA LEU A 92 5.10 11.39 3.14
C LEU A 92 4.96 12.84 2.65
N GLU A 93 5.11 13.03 1.36
CA GLU A 93 4.96 14.32 0.68
C GLU A 93 4.19 14.13 -0.62
N LEU A 94 3.34 15.09 -0.97
CA LEU A 94 2.77 15.20 -2.31
C LEU A 94 3.71 16.08 -3.12
N VAL A 95 4.34 15.52 -4.13
CA VAL A 95 5.17 16.27 -5.08
C VAL A 95 4.34 16.51 -6.33
N GLU A 96 4.22 17.76 -6.73
CA GLU A 96 3.62 18.16 -8.01
C GLU A 96 4.64 17.92 -9.14
N ASP A 97 4.15 17.54 -10.32
CA ASP A 97 4.99 17.36 -11.52
C ASP A 97 5.58 18.69 -12.02
#